data_AF-A0A3M1LMM2-F1
#
_entry.id   AF-A0A3M1LMM2-F1
#
_cell.length_a   1.000
_cell.length_b   1.000
_cell.length_c   1.000
_cell.angle_alpha   90.00
_cell.angle_beta   90.00
_cell.angle_gamma   90.00
#
_symmetry.space_group_name_H-M   'P 1'
#
loop_
_entity.id
_entity.type
_entity.pdbx_description
1 polymer ?
#
loop_
_entity_poly.entity_id
_entity_poly.type
_entity_poly.pdbx_seq_one_letter_code
_entity_poly.pdbx_strand_id
1 'polypeptide(L)'
;MLYPPEVQRRFYEASKKWLERTEVPPIEQARTQIEELRELIRYHEWRYYVLNDPVISDYEYDRLYKTLEAWEKAYPELIHPDSPT
;
A
#
# COMPACT_ATOMS: atom_id res chain seq x y z
N MET A 1 -16.70 -10.42 -5.84
CA MET A 1 -15.55 -9.61 -6.27
C MET A 1 -14.55 -9.57 -5.12
N LEU A 2 -13.24 -9.69 -5.38
CA LEU A 2 -12.20 -9.61 -4.34
C LEU A 2 -12.29 -8.32 -3.51
N TYR A 3 -12.74 -7.22 -4.13
CA TYR A 3 -12.92 -5.92 -3.47
C TYR A 3 -14.30 -5.31 -3.80
N PRO A 4 -15.25 -5.26 -2.84
CA PRO A 4 -16.53 -4.57 -3.00
C PRO A 4 -16.37 -3.06 -3.26
N PRO A 5 -17.34 -2.37 -3.89
CA PRO A 5 -17.23 -0.94 -4.23
C PRO A 5 -16.92 -0.03 -3.03
N GLU A 6 -17.48 -0.33 -1.86
CA GLU A 6 -17.21 0.41 -0.62
C GLU A 6 -15.74 0.27 -0.19
N VAL A 7 -15.18 -0.93 -0.33
CA VAL A 7 -13.79 -1.24 -0.01
C VAL A 7 -12.85 -0.58 -1.02
N GLN A 8 -13.19 -0.60 -2.30
CA GLN A 8 -12.42 0.08 -3.35
C GLN A 8 -12.29 1.58 -3.08
N ARG A 9 -13.39 2.22 -2.68
CA ARG A 9 -13.39 3.64 -2.31
C ARG A 9 -12.50 3.90 -1.08
N ARG A 10 -12.64 3.08 -0.04
CA ARG A 10 -11.81 3.17 1.16
C ARG A 10 -10.32 3.04 0.83
N PHE A 11 -9.94 2.07 0.00
CA PHE A 11 -8.54 1.88 -0.39
C PHE A 11 -8.02 3.00 -1.25
N TYR A 12 -8.82 3.55 -2.17
CA TYR A 12 -8.43 4.75 -2.91
C TYR A 12 -8.19 5.95 -1.97
N GLU A 13 -9.12 6.23 -1.06
CA GLU A 13 -8.99 7.33 -0.10
C GLU A 13 -7.79 7.12 0.86
N ALA A 14 -7.59 5.89 1.34
CA ALA A 14 -6.42 5.54 2.16
C ALA A 14 -5.12 5.74 1.39
N SER A 15 -5.05 5.33 0.12
CA SER A 15 -3.86 5.52 -0.73
C SER A 15 -3.50 7.00 -0.88
N LYS A 16 -4.50 7.87 -1.06
CA LYS A 16 -4.26 9.33 -1.14
C LYS A 16 -3.73 9.88 0.18
N LYS A 17 -4.34 9.48 1.30
CA LYS A 17 -3.87 9.87 2.64
C LYS A 17 -2.43 9.39 2.91
N TRP A 18 -2.07 8.24 2.38
CA TRP A 18 -0.71 7.70 2.45
C TRP A 18 0.31 8.53 1.70
N LEU A 19 -0.05 9.07 0.53
CA LEU A 19 0.83 9.96 -0.25
C LEU A 19 1.13 11.29 0.47
N GLU A 20 0.21 11.73 1.33
CA GLU A 20 0.36 12.92 2.17
C GLU A 20 1.21 12.67 3.43
N ARG A 21 1.42 11.41 3.82
CA ARG A 21 2.27 11.06 4.97
C ARG A 21 3.75 11.18 4.61
N THR A 22 4.49 11.86 5.47
CA THR A 22 5.95 12.03 5.36
C THR A 22 6.71 11.44 6.55
N GLU A 23 6.00 10.99 7.59
CA GLU A 23 6.60 10.55 8.85
C GLU A 23 6.58 9.02 8.98
N VAL A 24 7.68 8.46 9.47
CA VAL A 24 7.78 7.03 9.82
C VAL A 24 7.22 6.83 11.23
N PRO A 25 6.14 6.05 11.41
CA PRO A 25 5.54 5.83 12.71
C PRO A 25 6.38 4.88 13.57
N PRO A 26 6.22 4.89 14.90
CA PRO A 26 6.86 3.91 15.78
C PRO A 26 6.54 2.47 15.40
N ILE A 27 7.44 1.53 15.70
CA ILE A 27 7.36 0.13 15.26
C ILE A 27 6.04 -0.58 15.59
N GLU A 28 5.44 -0.28 16.75
CA GLU A 28 4.14 -0.82 17.17
C GLU A 28 3.01 -0.45 16.19
N GLN A 29 3.07 0.77 15.66
CA GLN A 29 2.11 1.25 14.65
C GLN A 29 2.54 0.88 13.23
N ALA A 30 3.85 0.80 12.99
CA ALA A 30 4.42 0.44 11.69
C ALA A 30 3.93 -0.94 11.23
N ARG A 31 3.79 -1.93 12.12
CA ARG A 31 3.29 -3.27 11.74
C ARG A 31 1.91 -3.21 11.08
N THR A 32 0.94 -2.56 11.72
CA THR A 32 -0.43 -2.46 11.18
C THR A 32 -0.45 -1.63 9.90
N GLN A 33 0.39 -0.59 9.84
CA GLN A 33 0.44 0.31 8.71
C GLN A 33 1.16 -0.29 7.48
N ILE A 34 2.21 -1.09 7.68
CA ILE A 34 2.89 -1.86 6.62
C ILE A 34 1.91 -2.86 6.03
N GLU A 35 1.13 -3.55 6.86
CA GLU A 35 0.13 -4.49 6.36
C GLU A 35 -0.96 -3.78 5.55
N GLU A 36 -1.45 -2.64 6.02
CA GLU A 36 -2.37 -1.80 5.26
C GLU A 36 -1.76 -1.36 3.92
N LEU A 37 -0.50 -0.93 3.91
CA LEU A 37 0.19 -0.50 2.69
C LEU A 37 0.39 -1.65 1.69
N ARG A 38 0.68 -2.87 2.16
CA ARG A 38 0.72 -4.09 1.34
C ARG A 38 -0.64 -4.39 0.72
N GLU A 39 -1.72 -4.29 1.49
CA GLU A 39 -3.08 -4.49 0.95
C GLU A 39 -3.43 -3.44 -0.11
N LEU A 40 -3.04 -2.18 0.10
CA LEU A 40 -3.25 -1.11 -0.88
C LEU A 40 -2.50 -1.38 -2.18
N ILE A 41 -1.24 -1.78 -2.11
CA ILE A 41 -0.43 -2.14 -3.28
C ILE A 41 -1.09 -3.30 -4.03
N ARG A 42 -1.44 -4.40 -3.34
CA ARG A 42 -2.12 -5.55 -3.94
C ARG A 42 -3.45 -5.18 -4.60
N TYR A 43 -4.21 -4.26 -4.00
CA TYR A 43 -5.44 -3.73 -4.58
C TYR A 43 -5.19 -2.98 -5.89
N HIS A 44 -4.16 -2.14 -5.95
CA HIS A 44 -3.78 -1.42 -7.17
C HIS A 44 -3.21 -2.34 -8.23
N GLU A 45 -2.43 -3.35 -7.86
CA GLU A 45 -1.98 -4.40 -8.78
C GLU A 45 -3.16 -5.17 -9.36
N TRP A 46 -4.16 -5.53 -8.54
CA TRP A 46 -5.38 -6.17 -9.03
C TRP A 46 -6.14 -5.26 -10.01
N ARG A 47 -6.28 -3.97 -9.72
CA ARG A 47 -6.88 -2.98 -10.63
C ARG A 47 -6.13 -2.88 -11.96
N TYR A 48 -4.80 -2.84 -11.90
CA TYR A 48 -3.93 -2.70 -13.05
C TYR A 48 -3.90 -3.97 -13.90
N TYR A 49 -3.54 -5.11 -13.30
CA TYR A 49 -3.31 -6.36 -14.03
C TYR A 49 -4.59 -7.17 -14.30
N VAL A 50 -5.58 -7.13 -13.41
CA VAL A 50 -6.80 -7.96 -13.55
C VAL A 50 -7.95 -7.19 -14.17
N LEU A 51 -8.18 -5.95 -13.74
CA LEU A 51 -9.27 -5.13 -14.28
C LEU A 51 -8.87 -4.24 -15.45
N ASN A 52 -7.57 -4.03 -15.67
CA ASN A 52 -7.05 -3.08 -16.66
C ASN A 52 -7.67 -1.67 -16.51
N ASP A 53 -7.93 -1.29 -15.25
CA ASP A 53 -8.61 -0.06 -14.83
C ASP A 53 -7.85 0.55 -13.63
N PRO A 54 -6.64 1.10 -13.84
CA PRO A 54 -5.86 1.69 -12.75
C PRO A 54 -6.56 2.93 -12.18
N VAL A 55 -6.70 2.99 -10.86
CA VAL A 55 -7.35 4.10 -10.14
C VAL A 55 -6.37 5.16 -9.62
N ILE A 56 -5.07 4.88 -9.70
CA ILE A 56 -3.99 5.81 -9.35
C ILE A 56 -2.99 5.88 -10.50
N SER A 57 -2.23 6.96 -10.58
CA SER A 57 -1.17 7.09 -11.58
C SER A 57 0.06 6.26 -11.21
N ASP A 58 0.88 5.91 -12.21
CA ASP A 58 2.12 5.14 -12.00
C ASP A 58 3.05 5.82 -10.97
N TYR A 59 3.13 7.15 -10.99
CA TYR A 59 3.91 7.92 -10.00
C TYR A 59 3.41 7.74 -8.57
N GLU A 60 2.10 7.67 -8.38
CA GLU A 60 1.50 7.44 -7.06
C GLU A 60 1.72 6.01 -6.59
N TYR A 61 1.61 5.05 -7.50
CA TYR A 61 1.93 3.65 -7.22
C TYR A 61 3.40 3.50 -6.80
N ASP A 62 4.34 4.07 -7.57
CA ASP A 62 5.76 4.06 -7.27
C ASP A 62 6.06 4.68 -5.90
N ARG A 63 5.34 5.75 -5.53
CA ARG A 63 5.47 6.39 -4.22
C ARG A 63 5.02 5.47 -3.10
N LEU A 64 3.89 4.76 -3.24
CA LEU A 64 3.41 3.80 -2.25
C LEU A 64 4.40 2.63 -2.11
N TYR A 65 4.87 2.09 -3.23
CA TYR A 65 5.83 0.99 -3.26
C TYR A 65 7.17 1.36 -2.60
N LYS A 66 7.74 2.51 -2.94
CA LYS A 66 8.97 3.01 -2.29
C LYS A 66 8.80 3.30 -0.81
N THR A 67 7.60 3.72 -0.38
CA THR A 67 7.30 3.91 1.04
C THR A 67 7.32 2.57 1.77
N LEU A 68 6.70 1.53 1.18
CA LEU A 68 6.72 0.18 1.74
C LEU A 68 8.16 -0.33 1.87
N GLU A 69 8.94 -0.25 0.79
CA GLU A 69 10.34 -0.68 0.76
C GLU A 69 11.17 0.06 1.83
N ALA A 70 11.01 1.37 1.95
CA ALA A 70 11.73 2.17 2.94
C ALA A 70 11.39 1.75 4.38
N TRP A 71 10.13 1.43 4.65
CA TRP A 71 9.67 1.06 5.98
C TRP A 71 10.08 -0.36 6.34
N GLU A 72 10.01 -1.30 5.41
CA GLU A 72 10.52 -2.66 5.58
C GLU A 72 12.03 -2.68 5.81
N LYS A 73 12.76 -1.81 5.12
CA LYS A 73 14.20 -1.61 5.36
C LYS A 73 14.49 -0.99 6.74
N ALA A 74 13.63 -0.09 7.21
CA ALA A 74 13.74 0.50 8.55
C ALA A 74 13.36 -0.49 9.67
N TYR A 75 12.44 -1.42 9.38
CA TYR A 75 11.94 -2.43 10.30
C TYR A 75 12.12 -3.84 9.73
N PRO A 76 13.37 -4.37 9.68
CA PRO A 76 13.64 -5.68 9.11
C PRO A 76 12.93 -6.83 9.82
N GLU A 77 12.52 -6.64 11.08
CA GLU A 77 11.70 -7.58 11.85
C GLU A 77 10.24 -7.68 11.37
N LEU A 78 9.77 -6.72 10.56
CA LEU A 78 8.42 -6.69 9.98
C LEU A 78 8.38 -7.15 8.52
N ILE A 79 9.53 -7.50 7.94
CA ILE A 79 9.62 -8.08 6.60
C ILE A 79 8.91 -9.44 6.61
N HIS A 80 7.96 -9.60 5.71
CA HIS A 80 7.23 -10.86 5.54
C HIS A 80 7.62 -11.48 4.20
N PRO A 81 7.81 -12.81 4.12
CA PRO A 81 8.15 -13.48 2.85
C PRO A 81 7.06 -13.33 1.76
N ASP A 82 5.82 -13.00 2.15
CA ASP A 82 4.73 -12.68 1.21
C ASP A 82 4.63 -11.18 0.89
N SER A 83 5.66 -10.38 1.23
CA SER A 83 5.68 -8.98 0.84
C SER A 83 5.92 -8.84 -0.67
N PRO A 84 5.26 -7.90 -1.36
CA PRO A 84 5.52 -7.60 -2.78
C PRO A 84 6.89 -6.91 -3.05
N THR A 85 7.68 -6.67 -1.99
CA THR A 85 9.03 -6.08 -1.98
C THR A 85 10.05 -7.08 -1.44
#